data_AF-A0AA40S3G9-F1
#
_entry.id   AF-A0AA40S3G9-F1
#
_cell.length_a   1.000
_cell.length_b   1.000
_cell.length_c   1.000
_cell.angle_alpha   90.00
_cell.angle_beta   90.00
_cell.angle_gamma   90.00
#
_symmetry.space_group_name_H-M   'P 1'
#
loop_
_entity.id
_entity.type
_entity.pdbx_description
1 polymer ?
#
loop_
_entity_poly.entity_id
_entity_poly.type
_entity_poly.pdbx_seq_one_letter_code
_entity_poly.pdbx_strand_id
1 'polypeptide(L)'
;MADETERLGLLVSVFELALTRLFEASPGGGQARTLFVEDVRRLLADTREVQSHSPAVQTYEALLRRMGATGPGDADGLGVAPTPEQGLPPAGSGV
;
A
#
# COMPACT_ATOMS: atom_id res chain seq x y z
N MET A 1 -17.40 17.96 10.12
CA MET A 1 -16.01 18.17 9.66
C MET A 1 -15.08 17.06 10.14
N ALA A 2 -14.74 16.94 11.43
CA ALA A 2 -13.82 15.88 11.91
C ALA A 2 -14.36 14.45 11.71
N ASP A 3 -15.62 14.20 12.11
CA ASP A 3 -16.31 12.91 11.97
C ASP A 3 -16.44 12.44 10.50
N GLU A 4 -16.74 13.38 9.60
CA GLU A 4 -16.83 13.12 8.16
C GLU A 4 -15.48 12.80 7.54
N THR A 5 -14.42 13.45 8.01
CA THR A 5 -13.04 13.18 7.56
C THR A 5 -12.56 11.81 8.03
N GLU A 6 -12.90 11.43 9.27
CA GLU A 6 -12.59 10.12 9.84
C GLU A 6 -13.31 9.00 9.09
N ARG A 7 -14.60 9.19 8.79
CA ARG A 7 -15.39 8.27 7.97
C ARG A 7 -14.85 8.13 6.55
N LEU A 8 -14.41 9.23 5.94
CA LEU A 8 -13.76 9.19 4.63
C LEU A 8 -12.45 8.40 4.67
N GLY A 9 -11.63 8.62 5.71
CA GLY A 9 -10.39 7.88 5.94
C GLY A 9 -10.65 6.38 6.04
N LEU A 10 -11.67 5.99 6.80
CA LEU A 10 -12.04 4.58 6.99
C LEU A 10 -12.53 3.92 5.68
N LEU A 11 -13.33 4.64 4.87
CA LEU A 11 -13.74 4.18 3.55
C LEU A 11 -12.54 3.96 2.62
N VAL A 12 -11.61 4.91 2.58
CA VAL A 12 -10.38 4.79 1.79
C VAL A 12 -9.57 3.56 2.21
N SER A 13 -9.38 3.34 3.51
CA SER A 13 -8.66 2.17 4.02
C SER A 13 -9.35 0.83 3.67
N VAL A 14 -10.68 0.77 3.70
CA VAL A 14 -11.43 -0.43 3.30
C VAL A 14 -11.30 -0.69 1.80
N PHE A 15 -11.37 0.35 0.97
CA PHE A 15 -11.16 0.24 -0.47
C PHE A 15 -9.75 -0.25 -0.82
N GLU A 16 -8.73 0.27 -0.15
CA GLU A 16 -7.34 -0.15 -0.33
C GLU A 16 -7.15 -1.63 0.03
N LEU A 17 -7.71 -2.07 1.15
CA LEU A 17 -7.68 -3.48 1.54
C LEU A 17 -8.38 -4.37 0.51
N ALA A 18 -9.55 -3.95 0.01
CA ALA A 18 -10.28 -4.70 -1.00
C ALA A 18 -9.49 -4.82 -2.31
N LEU A 19 -8.82 -3.75 -2.75
CA LEU A 19 -7.98 -3.75 -3.95
C LEU A 19 -6.78 -4.70 -3.80
N THR A 20 -6.07 -4.66 -2.66
CA THR A 20 -4.97 -5.59 -2.40
C THR A 20 -5.44 -7.04 -2.43
N ARG A 21 -6.55 -7.35 -1.75
CA ARG A 21 -7.13 -8.70 -1.74
C ARG A 21 -7.58 -9.14 -3.13
N LEU A 22 -8.10 -8.23 -3.95
CA LEU A 22 -8.49 -8.52 -5.33
C LEU A 22 -7.28 -8.94 -6.17
N PHE A 23 -6.15 -8.22 -6.05
CA PHE A 23 -4.92 -8.59 -6.75
C PHE A 23 -4.33 -9.92 -6.24
N GLU A 24 -4.42 -10.21 -4.95
CA GLU A 24 -3.94 -11.48 -4.40
C GLU A 24 -4.79 -12.68 -4.82
N ALA A 25 -6.12 -12.52 -4.81
CA ALA A 25 -7.06 -13.61 -5.08
C ALA A 25 -7.23 -13.90 -6.57
N SER A 26 -6.90 -12.96 -7.45
CA SER A 26 -7.13 -13.10 -8.88
C SER A 26 -5.95 -13.80 -9.57
N PRO A 27 -6.20 -14.78 -10.47
CA PRO A 27 -5.16 -15.29 -11.36
C PRO A 27 -4.53 -14.14 -12.16
N GLY A 28 -3.20 -14.01 -12.10
CA GLY A 28 -2.47 -12.92 -12.75
C GLY A 28 -2.55 -11.57 -12.03
N GLY A 29 -3.16 -11.49 -10.85
CA GLY A 29 -3.34 -10.23 -10.14
C GLY A 29 -2.03 -9.56 -9.68
N GLY A 30 -0.94 -10.32 -9.51
CA GLY A 30 0.41 -9.75 -9.34
C GLY A 30 0.87 -8.92 -10.55
N GLN A 31 0.60 -9.39 -11.77
CA GLN A 31 0.91 -8.64 -13.00
C GLN A 31 -0.03 -7.46 -13.18
N ALA A 32 -1.32 -7.64 -12.88
CA ALA A 32 -2.30 -6.55 -12.90
C ALA A 32 -1.93 -5.44 -11.90
N ARG A 33 -1.42 -5.79 -10.72
CA ARG A 33 -0.92 -4.83 -9.73
C ARG A 33 0.28 -4.04 -10.26
N THR A 34 1.22 -4.68 -10.95
CA THR A 34 2.35 -3.99 -11.58
C THR A 34 1.88 -2.99 -12.63
N LEU A 35 0.98 -3.40 -13.53
CA LEU A 35 0.42 -2.51 -14.54
C LEU A 35 -0.34 -1.32 -13.92
N PHE A 36 -1.14 -1.60 -12.89
CA PHE A 36 -1.85 -0.55 -12.15
C PHE A 36 -0.89 0.47 -11.52
N VAL A 37 0.22 0.02 -10.92
CA VAL A 37 1.26 0.90 -10.40
C VAL A 37 1.87 1.79 -11.49
N GLU A 38 2.16 1.21 -12.67
CA GLU A 38 2.70 1.96 -13.80
C GLU A 38 1.72 3.01 -14.32
N ASP A 39 0.44 2.66 -14.44
CA ASP A 39 -0.62 3.58 -14.86
C ASP A 39 -0.76 4.75 -13.89
N VAL A 40 -0.75 4.50 -12.58
CA VAL A 40 -0.81 5.55 -11.54
C VAL A 40 0.43 6.44 -11.58
N ARG A 41 1.62 5.89 -11.83
CA ARG A 41 2.85 6.69 -12.01
C ARG A 41 2.78 7.60 -13.22
N ARG A 42 2.26 7.10 -14.35
CA ARG A 42 2.06 7.92 -15.55
C ARG A 42 1.07 9.04 -15.29
N LEU A 43 -0.07 8.70 -14.67
CA LEU A 43 -1.08 9.68 -14.30
C LEU A 43 -0.54 10.75 -13.35
N LEU A 44 0.30 10.38 -12.38
CA LEU A 44 0.97 11.33 -11.49
C LEU A 44 1.91 12.26 -12.26
N ALA A 45 2.70 11.74 -13.21
CA ALA A 45 3.56 12.56 -14.05
C ALA A 45 2.75 13.56 -14.88
N ASP A 46 1.74 13.09 -15.61
CA ASP A 46 0.84 13.91 -16.42
C ASP A 46 0.14 14.98 -15.54
N THR A 47 -0.30 14.60 -14.34
CA THR A 47 -0.96 15.53 -13.40
C THR A 47 0.01 16.59 -12.90
N ARG A 48 1.27 16.25 -12.62
CA ARG A 48 2.28 17.23 -12.17
C ARG A 48 2.62 18.24 -13.27
N GLU A 49 2.64 17.80 -14.53
CA GLU A 49 2.91 18.69 -15.68
C GLU A 49 1.80 19.73 -15.85
N VAL A 50 0.53 19.33 -15.68
CA VAL A 50 -0.61 20.22 -15.90
C VAL A 50 -1.03 20.97 -14.62
N GLN A 51 -0.90 20.33 -13.45
CA GLN A 51 -1.44 20.79 -12.17
C GLN A 51 -0.53 20.44 -10.98
N SER A 52 0.70 20.94 -11.00
CA SER A 52 1.75 20.65 -10.00
C SER A 52 1.34 20.78 -8.52
N HIS A 53 0.41 21.69 -8.20
CA HIS A 53 -0.05 21.95 -6.83
C HIS A 53 -1.44 21.38 -6.51
N SER A 54 -2.00 20.55 -7.39
CA SER A 54 -3.30 19.94 -7.17
C SER A 54 -3.26 18.95 -6.00
N PRO A 55 -4.31 18.92 -5.14
CA PRO A 55 -4.47 17.86 -4.14
C PRO A 55 -4.41 16.45 -4.73
N ALA A 56 -4.72 16.27 -6.02
CA ALA A 56 -4.61 15.00 -6.73
C ALA A 56 -3.19 14.42 -6.72
N VAL A 57 -2.16 15.27 -6.80
CA VAL A 57 -0.75 14.85 -6.75
C VAL A 57 -0.46 14.12 -5.43
N GLN A 58 -0.91 14.69 -4.31
CA GLN A 58 -0.74 14.10 -2.99
C GLN A 58 -1.51 12.79 -2.83
N THR A 59 -2.71 12.72 -3.42
CA THR A 59 -3.53 11.49 -3.43
C THR A 59 -2.82 10.35 -4.17
N TYR A 60 -2.27 10.60 -5.35
CA TYR A 60 -1.57 9.55 -6.13
C TYR A 60 -0.26 9.12 -5.47
N GLU A 61 0.51 10.05 -4.90
CA GLU A 61 1.70 9.73 -4.11
C GLU A 61 1.38 8.86 -2.89
N ALA A 62 0.33 9.22 -2.15
CA ALA A 62 -0.13 8.44 -1.00
C ALA A 62 -0.56 7.03 -1.41
N LEU A 63 -1.27 6.90 -2.54
CA LEU A 63 -1.69 5.61 -3.09
C LEU A 63 -0.47 4.75 -3.46
N LEU A 64 0.52 5.30 -4.16
CA LEU A 64 1.75 4.58 -4.52
C LEU A 64 2.53 4.12 -3.28
N ARG A 65 2.63 4.97 -2.25
CA ARG A 65 3.26 4.62 -0.97
C ARG A 65 2.58 3.46 -0.28
N ARG A 66 1.25 3.49 -0.19
CA ARG A 66 0.47 2.41 0.43
C ARG A 66 0.54 1.10 -0.34
N MET A 67 0.71 1.17 -1.65
CA MET A 67 1.00 0.00 -2.47
C MET A 67 2.47 -0.45 -2.40
N GLY A 68 3.33 0.16 -1.58
CA GLY A 68 4.76 -0.18 -1.54
C GLY A 68 5.47 0.04 -2.88
N ALA A 69 4.91 0.93 -3.72
CA ALA A 69 5.40 1.23 -5.06
C ALA A 69 6.15 2.57 -5.10
N THR A 70 6.73 2.96 -3.97
CA THR A 70 7.57 4.14 -3.87
C THR A 70 8.98 3.88 -4.38
N GLY A 71 9.67 4.95 -4.80
CA GLY A 71 11.04 4.85 -5.31
C GLY A 71 12.03 4.47 -4.20
N PRO A 72 13.26 4.06 -4.56
CA PRO A 72 14.34 3.84 -3.59
C PRO A 72 14.68 5.18 -2.92
N GLY A 73 14.00 5.49 -1.83
CA GLY A 73 14.07 6.79 -1.14
C GLY A 73 12.91 7.07 -0.18
N ASP A 74 11.74 6.45 -0.38
CA ASP A 74 10.59 6.59 0.54
C ASP A 74 10.53 5.40 1.52
N ALA A 75 11.60 5.20 2.27
CA ALA A 75 11.60 4.26 3.38
C ALA A 75 10.89 4.91 4.58
N ASP A 76 9.57 5.01 4.53
CA ASP A 76 8.76 4.97 5.75
C ASP A 76 7.30 4.56 5.44
N GLY A 77 6.88 3.44 6.03
CA GLY A 77 5.47 3.06 6.12
C GLY A 77 5.12 1.62 5.74
N LEU A 78 5.25 0.71 6.73
CA LEU A 78 4.50 -0.55 6.94
C LEU A 78 4.72 -1.67 5.90
N GLY A 79 5.29 -2.84 6.20
CA GLY A 79 5.55 -3.50 7.48
C GLY A 79 5.69 -5.00 7.19
N VAL A 80 6.88 -5.44 6.77
CA VAL A 80 7.26 -6.85 6.91
C VAL A 80 7.69 -7.00 8.36
N ALA A 81 6.83 -7.57 9.21
CA ALA A 81 7.28 -8.07 10.49
C ALA A 81 8.38 -9.10 10.21
N PRO A 82 9.60 -8.98 10.78
CA PRO A 82 10.59 -10.03 10.62
C PRO A 82 10.02 -11.29 11.24
N THR A 83 9.82 -12.32 10.41
CA THR A 83 9.52 -13.68 10.87
C THR A 83 10.59 -14.03 11.91
N PRO A 84 10.22 -14.39 13.16
CA PRO A 84 11.21 -14.85 14.11
C PRO A 84 11.83 -16.13 13.53
N GLU A 85 13.15 -16.13 13.37
CA GLU A 85 13.88 -17.33 13.02
C GLU A 85 13.59 -18.43 14.05
N GLN A 86 13.42 -19.64 13.54
CA GLN A 86 13.00 -20.85 14.24
C GLN A 86 13.79 -21.08 15.54
N GLY A 87 13.14 -20.82 16.68
CA GLY A 87 13.59 -21.30 18.00
C GLY A 87 12.72 -22.47 18.44
N LEU A 88 13.33 -23.66 18.49
CA LEU A 88 12.75 -24.96 18.88
C LEU A 88 11.82 -24.90 20.12
N PRO A 89 10.80 -25.78 20.21
CA PRO A 89 9.96 -25.87 21.40
C PRO A 89 10.82 -26.30 22.61
N PRO A 90 10.58 -25.76 23.82
CA PRO A 90 11.33 -26.17 25.00
C PRO A 90 11.05 -27.65 25.29
N ALA A 91 12.13 -28.43 25.30
CA ALA A 91 12.11 -29.80 25.79
C ALA A 91 11.66 -29.82 27.25
N GLY A 92 10.74 -30.73 27.57
CA GLY A 92 10.34 -30.99 28.94
C GLY A 92 11.50 -31.50 29.79
N SER A 93 11.46 -31.14 31.07
CA SER A 93 12.11 -31.82 32.20
C SER A 93 11.22 -31.43 33.39
N GLY A 94 10.53 -32.31 34.12
CA GLY A 94 10.88 -33.67 34.48
C GLY A 94 12.07 -33.64 35.43
N VAL A 95 11.88 -33.19 36.68
CA VAL A 95 11.96 -33.92 37.97
C VAL A 95 11.38 -33.02 39.06
#